data_AF-A0A7S2PVZ3-F1
#
_entry.id   AF-A0A7S2PVZ3-F1
#
_cell.length_a   1.000
_cell.length_b   1.000
_cell.length_c   1.000
_cell.angle_alpha   90.00
_cell.angle_beta   90.00
_cell.angle_gamma   90.00
#
_symmetry.space_group_name_H-M   'P 1'
#
loop_
_entity.id
_entity.type
_entity.pdbx_description
1 polymer ?
#
loop_
_entity_poly.entity_id
_entity_poly.type
_entity_poly.pdbx_seq_one_letter_code
_entity_poly.pdbx_strand_id
1 'polypeptide(L)'
;AKPPVPIAEQLGEGIFAPVVLLGYAVIGEDLTKRIRGKIIGIHSKVINSFSEEFAIPARKRQGFIKTAKVTGHDLGMLIPGGHFGNGLVGEQGITWYKEAGVDKWFT
;
A
#
# COMPACT_ATOMS: atom_id res chain seq x y z
N ALA A 1 -17.81 3.31 -12.40
CA ALA A 1 -16.52 2.75 -11.93
C ALA A 1 -16.18 1.55 -12.78
N LYS A 2 -14.89 1.29 -13.09
CA LYS A 2 -14.49 0.02 -13.73
C LYS A 2 -14.92 -1.13 -12.79
N PRO A 3 -15.55 -2.21 -13.27
CA PRO A 3 -15.89 -3.34 -12.42
C PRO A 3 -14.63 -3.90 -11.76
N PRO A 4 -14.72 -4.41 -10.52
CA PRO A 4 -13.57 -4.97 -9.83
C PRO A 4 -13.07 -6.22 -10.57
N VAL A 5 -11.75 -6.32 -10.74
CA VAL A 5 -11.09 -7.45 -11.40
C VAL A 5 -11.39 -8.73 -10.61
N PRO A 6 -11.71 -9.88 -11.23
CA PRO A 6 -12.02 -11.11 -10.49
C PRO A 6 -10.95 -11.51 -9.47
N ILE A 7 -11.35 -12.00 -8.29
CA ILE A 7 -10.41 -12.39 -7.21
C ILE A 7 -9.39 -13.43 -7.69
N ALA A 8 -9.81 -14.39 -8.52
CA ALA A 8 -8.91 -15.41 -9.07
C ALA A 8 -7.74 -14.81 -9.86
N GLU A 9 -8.00 -13.75 -10.64
CA GLU A 9 -6.98 -13.02 -11.38
C GLU A 9 -6.08 -12.24 -10.41
N GLN A 10 -6.66 -11.60 -9.40
CA GLN A 10 -5.92 -10.86 -8.38
C GLN A 10 -4.97 -11.74 -7.55
N LEU A 11 -5.36 -12.99 -7.25
CA LEU A 11 -4.51 -13.95 -6.55
C LEU A 11 -3.23 -14.29 -7.34
N GLY A 12 -3.27 -14.15 -8.67
CA GLY A 12 -2.15 -14.40 -9.57
C GLY A 12 -1.20 -13.21 -9.76
N GLU A 13 -1.55 -12.02 -9.25
CA GLU A 13 -0.78 -10.77 -9.46
C GLU A 13 0.56 -10.73 -8.69
N GLY A 14 0.83 -11.68 -7.80
CA GLY A 14 2.12 -11.81 -7.14
C GLY A 14 2.08 -12.64 -5.86
N ILE A 15 3.26 -12.96 -5.32
CA ILE A 15 3.40 -13.85 -4.16
C ILE A 15 2.72 -13.32 -2.89
N PHE A 16 2.60 -12.00 -2.73
CA PHE A 16 1.90 -11.37 -1.60
C PHE A 16 0.44 -11.08 -1.89
N ALA A 17 -0.07 -11.28 -3.12
CA ALA A 17 -1.45 -10.99 -3.42
C ALA A 17 -2.46 -11.74 -2.52
N PRO A 18 -2.26 -13.03 -2.16
CA PRO A 18 -3.17 -13.73 -1.25
C PRO A 18 -3.24 -13.11 0.14
N VAL A 19 -2.10 -12.71 0.72
CA VAL A 19 -2.09 -12.09 2.05
C VAL A 19 -2.67 -10.68 2.01
N VAL A 20 -2.46 -9.94 0.93
CA VAL A 20 -3.05 -8.61 0.75
C VAL A 20 -4.56 -8.69 0.57
N LEU A 21 -5.07 -9.68 -0.17
CA LEU A 21 -6.51 -9.96 -0.30
C LEU A 21 -7.14 -10.31 1.05
N LEU A 22 -6.47 -11.14 1.85
CA LEU A 22 -6.92 -11.44 3.21
C LEU A 22 -6.95 -10.17 4.08
N GLY A 23 -5.94 -9.30 3.94
CA GLY A 23 -5.94 -7.98 4.57
C GLY A 23 -7.16 -7.15 4.19
N TYR A 24 -7.53 -7.12 2.90
CA TYR A 24 -8.75 -6.46 2.45
C TYR A 24 -10.04 -7.07 3.01
N ALA A 25 -10.13 -8.39 3.09
CA ALA A 25 -11.30 -9.08 3.63
C ALA A 25 -11.48 -8.83 5.14
N VAL A 26 -10.38 -8.83 5.90
CA VAL A 26 -10.41 -8.63 7.35
C VAL A 26 -10.58 -7.16 7.69
N ILE A 27 -9.69 -6.30 7.19
CA ILE A 27 -9.53 -4.91 7.63
C ILE A 27 -10.34 -3.93 6.78
N GLY A 28 -10.77 -4.33 5.59
CA GLY A 28 -11.53 -3.48 4.68
C GLY A 28 -10.67 -2.61 3.77
N GLU A 29 -11.29 -2.09 2.72
CA GLU A 29 -10.63 -1.37 1.64
C GLU A 29 -10.10 0.00 2.05
N ASP A 30 -10.89 0.76 2.79
CA ASP A 30 -10.55 2.14 3.11
C ASP A 30 -9.35 2.24 4.04
N LEU A 31 -9.32 1.39 5.08
CA LEU A 31 -8.18 1.33 5.99
C LEU A 31 -6.95 0.77 5.29
N THR A 32 -7.10 -0.31 4.50
CA THR A 32 -5.98 -0.88 3.75
C THR A 32 -5.40 0.13 2.74
N LYS A 33 -6.23 0.89 2.02
CA LYS A 33 -5.79 1.96 1.11
C LYS A 33 -5.00 3.05 1.86
N ARG A 34 -5.46 3.47 3.03
CA ARG A 34 -4.78 4.47 3.88
C ARG A 34 -3.43 3.97 4.38
N ILE A 35 -3.39 2.78 4.98
CA ILE A 35 -2.14 2.17 5.48
C ILE A 35 -1.13 1.99 4.35
N ARG A 36 -1.57 1.44 3.22
CA ARG A 36 -0.74 1.24 2.03
C ARG A 36 -0.14 2.56 1.52
N GLY A 37 -0.97 3.60 1.39
CA GLY A 37 -0.50 4.92 0.97
C GLY A 37 0.59 5.49 1.88
N LYS A 38 0.43 5.31 3.20
CA LYS A 38 1.43 5.74 4.18
C LYS A 38 2.73 4.96 4.11
N ILE A 39 2.66 3.63 4.07
CA ILE A 39 3.85 2.78 3.97
C ILE A 39 4.66 3.14 2.72
N ILE A 40 4.00 3.34 1.57
CA ILE A 40 4.67 3.76 0.33
C ILE A 40 5.33 5.14 0.49
N GLY A 41 4.66 6.06 1.18
CA GLY A 41 5.22 7.38 1.50
C GLY A 41 6.48 7.29 2.36
N ILE A 42 6.45 6.50 3.44
CA ILE A 42 7.60 6.26 4.32
C ILE A 42 8.74 5.62 3.53
N HIS A 43 8.44 4.60 2.74
CA HIS A 43 9.45 3.92 1.92
C HIS A 43 10.11 4.89 0.92
N SER A 44 9.33 5.77 0.30
CA SER A 44 9.86 6.81 -0.60
C SER A 44 10.74 7.82 0.14
N LYS A 45 10.37 8.21 1.36
CA LYS A 45 11.21 9.08 2.23
C LYS A 45 12.56 8.41 2.54
N VAL A 46 12.56 7.12 2.91
CA VAL A 46 13.79 6.36 3.18
C VAL A 46 14.70 6.30 1.94
N ILE A 47 14.14 6.05 0.76
CA ILE A 47 14.91 6.07 -0.50
C ILE A 47 15.52 7.45 -0.76
N ASN A 48 14.78 8.53 -0.48
CA ASN A 48 15.29 9.89 -0.62
C ASN A 48 16.44 10.17 0.35
N SER A 49 16.28 9.85 1.63
CA SER A 49 17.34 10.03 2.64
C SER A 49 18.59 9.21 2.31
N PHE A 50 18.43 7.94 1.90
CA PHE A 50 19.54 7.13 1.39
C PHE A 50 20.24 7.81 0.20
N SER A 51 19.45 8.30 -0.76
CA SER A 51 20.02 8.96 -1.94
C SER A 51 20.72 10.29 -1.62
N GLU A 52 20.32 10.98 -0.55
CA GLU A 52 20.97 12.19 -0.06
C GLU A 52 22.30 11.87 0.61
N GLU A 53 22.32 10.89 1.51
CA GLU A 53 23.52 10.45 2.22
C GLU A 53 24.66 10.05 1.25
N PHE A 54 24.33 9.36 0.16
CA PHE A 54 25.30 8.91 -0.84
C PHE A 54 25.45 9.87 -2.04
N ALA A 55 24.97 11.12 -1.93
CA ALA A 55 25.08 12.15 -2.97
C ALA A 55 24.59 11.71 -4.37
N ILE A 56 23.55 10.87 -4.41
CA ILE A 56 22.99 10.36 -5.67
C ILE A 56 22.26 11.50 -6.41
N PRO A 57 22.48 11.68 -7.73
CA PRO A 57 21.81 12.72 -8.52
C PRO A 57 20.28 12.59 -8.50
N ALA A 58 19.57 13.72 -8.38
CA ALA A 58 18.11 13.79 -8.26
C ALA A 58 17.35 12.99 -9.35
N ARG A 59 17.84 13.00 -10.59
CA ARG A 59 17.25 12.25 -11.71
C ARG A 59 17.25 10.73 -11.49
N LYS A 60 18.26 10.19 -10.80
CA LYS A 60 18.35 8.76 -10.47
C LYS A 60 17.46 8.39 -9.27
N ARG A 61 17.28 9.30 -8.30
CA ARG A 61 16.43 9.10 -7.11
C ARG A 61 14.99 8.75 -7.48
N GLN A 62 14.41 9.52 -8.40
CA GLN A 62 13.05 9.26 -8.89
C GLN A 62 12.94 7.92 -9.63
N GLY A 63 14.03 7.47 -10.28
CA GLY A 63 14.15 6.14 -10.88
C GLY A 63 14.02 5.03 -9.84
N PHE A 64 14.75 5.12 -8.73
CA PHE A 64 14.67 4.13 -7.65
C PHE A 64 13.28 4.04 -7.02
N ILE A 65 12.61 5.18 -6.79
CA ILE A 65 11.24 5.18 -6.30
C ILE A 65 10.30 4.50 -7.30
N LYS A 66 10.47 4.74 -8.60
CA LYS A 66 9.67 4.07 -9.63
C LYS A 66 9.92 2.57 -9.65
N THR A 67 11.18 2.15 -9.62
CA THR A 67 11.54 0.73 -9.55
C THR A 67 10.92 0.06 -8.32
N ALA A 68 11.05 0.66 -7.13
CA ALA A 68 10.44 0.12 -5.91
C ALA A 68 8.91 -0.01 -6.01
N LYS A 69 8.23 0.95 -6.64
CA LYS A 69 6.77 0.88 -6.88
C LYS A 69 6.39 -0.23 -7.86
N VAL A 70 7.14 -0.39 -8.95
CA VAL A 70 6.92 -1.48 -9.93
C VAL A 70 7.18 -2.83 -9.27
N THR A 71 8.29 -2.99 -8.56
CA THR A 71 8.58 -4.23 -7.83
C THR A 71 7.50 -4.53 -6.79
N GLY A 72 7.01 -3.54 -6.06
CA GLY A 72 5.89 -3.72 -5.14
C GLY A 72 4.58 -4.13 -5.85
N HIS A 73 4.36 -3.62 -7.06
CA HIS A 73 3.24 -4.04 -7.91
C HIS A 73 3.37 -5.52 -8.29
N ASP A 74 4.50 -5.92 -8.86
CA ASP A 74 4.76 -7.28 -9.36
C ASP A 74 4.77 -8.33 -8.24
N LEU A 75 5.05 -7.90 -7.01
CA LEU A 75 4.98 -8.77 -5.83
C LEU A 75 3.54 -8.91 -5.29
N GLY A 76 2.56 -8.19 -5.83
CA GLY A 76 1.16 -8.26 -5.40
C GLY A 76 0.80 -7.33 -4.23
N MET A 77 1.62 -6.32 -3.91
CA MET A 77 1.35 -5.37 -2.81
C MET A 77 0.36 -4.26 -3.20
N LEU A 78 0.11 -4.10 -4.50
CA LEU A 78 -0.71 -3.02 -5.08
C LEU A 78 -1.97 -3.52 -5.80
N ILE A 79 -2.54 -4.64 -5.35
CA ILE A 79 -3.76 -5.16 -5.98
C ILE A 79 -4.96 -4.19 -5.85
N PRO A 80 -5.84 -4.15 -6.86
CA PRO A 80 -7.05 -3.35 -6.82
C PRO A 80 -8.10 -4.01 -5.91
N GLY A 81 -8.50 -3.32 -4.84
CA GLY A 81 -9.67 -3.72 -4.03
C GLY A 81 -10.99 -3.63 -4.82
N GLY A 82 -12.11 -3.81 -4.14
CA GLY A 82 -13.47 -3.63 -4.70
C GLY A 82 -14.43 -4.78 -4.41
N HIS A 83 -13.97 -5.80 -3.68
CA HIS A 83 -14.75 -7.01 -3.37
C HIS A 83 -15.30 -7.07 -1.95
N PHE A 84 -14.72 -6.30 -1.02
CA PHE A 84 -14.89 -6.52 0.42
C PHE A 84 -15.41 -5.31 1.20
N GLY A 85 -15.56 -4.14 0.57
CA GLY A 85 -16.08 -2.94 1.24
C GLY A 85 -15.25 -2.58 2.49
N ASN A 86 -15.90 -2.42 3.64
CA ASN A 86 -15.21 -2.17 4.92
C ASN A 86 -14.73 -3.44 5.65
N GLY A 87 -14.80 -4.63 5.03
CA GLY A 87 -14.30 -5.87 5.63
C GLY A 87 -15.00 -6.25 6.94
N LEU A 88 -14.41 -7.18 7.69
CA LEU A 88 -14.95 -7.68 8.96
C LEU A 88 -14.78 -6.69 10.12
N VAL A 89 -13.67 -5.96 10.16
CA VAL A 89 -13.31 -5.05 11.26
C VAL A 89 -13.00 -3.63 10.80
N GLY A 90 -13.27 -3.26 9.55
CA GLY A 90 -12.78 -1.98 9.01
C GLY A 90 -13.41 -0.74 9.60
N GLU A 91 -14.67 -0.77 10.04
CA GLU A 91 -15.25 0.38 10.73
C GLU A 91 -14.56 0.65 12.08
N GLN A 92 -14.36 -0.40 12.87
CA GLN A 92 -13.62 -0.33 14.15
C GLN A 92 -12.15 0.04 13.92
N GLY A 93 -11.54 -0.52 12.87
CA GLY A 93 -10.17 -0.21 12.47
C GLY A 93 -9.99 1.24 12.05
N ILE A 94 -10.94 1.83 11.32
CA ILE A 94 -10.89 3.25 10.94
C ILE A 94 -11.02 4.15 12.18
N THR A 95 -11.90 3.79 13.11
CA THR A 95 -12.04 4.50 14.38
C THR A 95 -10.75 4.45 15.18
N TRP A 96 -10.19 3.26 15.39
CA TRP A 96 -8.88 3.09 16.02
C TRP A 96 -7.79 3.88 15.29
N TYR A 97 -7.76 3.84 13.95
CA TYR A 97 -6.77 4.56 13.15
C TYR A 97 -6.80 6.07 13.41
N LYS A 98 -8.00 6.66 13.59
CA LYS A 98 -8.17 8.07 13.95
C LYS A 98 -7.82 8.35 15.41
N GLU A 99 -8.27 7.49 16.33
CA GLU A 99 -8.05 7.64 17.78
C GLU A 99 -6.57 7.50 18.15
N ALA A 100 -5.90 6.48 17.62
CA ALA A 100 -4.47 6.28 17.79
C ALA A 100 -3.63 7.36 17.07
N GLY A 101 -4.28 8.28 16.34
CA GLY A 101 -3.62 9.37 15.64
C GLY A 101 -2.66 8.87 14.57
N VAL A 102 -2.91 7.70 13.98
CA VAL A 102 -2.02 7.07 12.99
C VAL A 102 -1.85 7.99 11.80
N ASP A 103 -2.84 8.82 11.49
CA ASP A 103 -2.79 9.91 10.51
C ASP A 103 -1.62 10.89 10.74
N LYS A 104 -1.15 11.04 11.98
CA LYS A 104 -0.08 11.99 12.38
C LYS A 104 1.29 11.35 12.61
N TRP A 105 1.41 10.02 12.64
CA TRP A 105 2.65 9.33 13.02
C TRP A 105 3.87 9.62 12.14
N PHE A 106 3.68 10.16 10.93
CA PHE A 106 4.75 10.35 9.94
C PHE A 106 4.61 11.62 9.08
N THR A 107 3.78 12.57 9.54
CA THR A 107 3.71 13.94 9.00
C THR A 107 4.86 14.77 9.51
#